data_AF-A0A858RH24-F1
#
_entry.id   AF-A0A858RH24-F1
#
_cell.length_a   1.000
_cell.length_b   1.000
_cell.length_c   1.000
_cell.angle_alpha   90.00
_cell.angle_beta   90.00
_cell.angle_gamma   90.00
#
_symmetry.space_group_name_H-M   'P 1'
#
loop_
_entity.id
_entity.type
_entity.pdbx_description
1 polymer ?
#
loop_
_entity_poly.entity_id
_entity_poly.type
_entity_poly.pdbx_seq_one_letter_code
_entity_poly.pdbx_strand_id
1 'polypeptide(L)'
;MVSKSLIWYWHYRLKSRKSLNARSSRKEFEGVLLRDAEGGYACLHPWPELGDPSLQKCLEDLMGARRWPIVRRALRCMEMDGAARSLPDPLFEDLDIPLSHATLPFRDEAAVAQAVEAGFTVAKLKCGLDLAADRAFLDSMGEKYPALKWRLDFNETGDADELAKWITAMTVETRSRIEFLEDPCEFSGTKWRELYKQGRIPLAVDREAAPNLAEAQVMVLKPAIDEPWLLGEAAMERGQRVVVTSYMDHPFGQAFAAWEAGRLALQFPGLVGICGLQTHHLFEPDAFTEALGSWTPEFHAPPGNGLGFDALLEKLPWKRVP
;
A
#
# COMPACT_ATOMS: atom_id res chain seq x y z
N MET A 1 -25.62 -16.77 11.91
CA MET A 1 -25.75 -17.09 10.47
C MET A 1 -25.94 -15.77 9.76
N VAL A 2 -24.86 -15.16 9.26
CA VAL A 2 -24.97 -13.90 8.50
C VAL A 2 -25.67 -14.26 7.19
N SER A 3 -26.82 -13.63 6.91
CA SER A 3 -27.48 -13.73 5.61
C SER A 3 -26.43 -13.52 4.51
N LYS A 4 -26.33 -14.44 3.54
CA LYS A 4 -25.49 -14.18 2.37
C LYS A 4 -26.18 -13.06 1.59
N SER A 5 -25.77 -11.82 1.86
CA SER A 5 -26.21 -10.66 1.10
C SER A 5 -25.94 -10.92 -0.38
N LEU A 6 -26.83 -10.42 -1.24
CA LEU A 6 -26.59 -10.45 -2.67
C LEU A 6 -25.40 -9.55 -2.97
N ILE A 7 -24.43 -10.07 -3.70
CA ILE A 7 -23.23 -9.34 -4.11
C ILE A 7 -23.23 -9.21 -5.63
N TRP A 8 -22.94 -8.01 -6.10
CA TRP A 8 -22.67 -7.68 -7.48
C TRP A 8 -21.21 -7.27 -7.64
N TYR A 9 -20.70 -7.41 -8.86
CA TYR A 9 -19.37 -7.01 -9.23
C TYR A 9 -19.37 -6.26 -10.57
N TRP A 10 -18.38 -5.39 -10.73
CA TRP A 10 -18.03 -4.78 -12.00
C TRP A 10 -16.54 -5.00 -12.25
N HIS A 11 -16.22 -5.57 -13.41
CA HIS A 11 -14.85 -5.90 -13.78
C HIS A 11 -14.15 -4.68 -14.37
N TYR A 12 -12.93 -4.41 -13.91
CA TYR A 12 -12.07 -3.37 -14.44
C TYR A 12 -10.69 -3.93 -14.80
N ARG A 13 -9.92 -3.10 -15.51
CA ARG A 13 -8.53 -3.39 -15.84
C ARG A 13 -7.71 -2.13 -15.68
N LEU A 14 -6.67 -2.18 -14.85
CA LEU A 14 -5.68 -1.13 -14.73
C LEU A 14 -4.52 -1.44 -15.67
N LYS A 15 -4.11 -0.45 -16.46
CA LYS A 15 -2.97 -0.59 -17.36
C LYS A 15 -1.81 0.25 -16.85
N SER A 16 -0.70 -0.38 -16.50
CA SER A 16 0.47 0.34 -15.98
C SER A 16 1.22 1.05 -17.10
N ARG A 17 1.72 2.24 -16.80
CA ARG A 17 2.54 3.02 -17.76
C ARG A 17 3.87 2.32 -18.05
N LYS A 18 4.42 1.61 -17.05
CA LYS A 18 5.71 0.90 -17.09
C LYS A 18 5.63 -0.38 -16.24
N SER A 19 6.70 -1.17 -16.17
CA SER A 19 6.75 -2.31 -15.23
C SER A 19 6.64 -1.82 -13.78
N LEU A 20 5.89 -2.55 -12.95
CA LEU A 20 5.60 -2.14 -11.56
C LEU A 20 6.47 -2.85 -10.52
N ASN A 21 7.14 -3.93 -10.88
CA ASN A 21 8.07 -4.63 -10.00
C ASN A 21 9.08 -5.48 -10.80
N ALA A 22 10.06 -6.04 -10.10
CA ALA A 22 11.08 -6.93 -10.68
C ALA A 22 10.58 -8.36 -10.92
N ARG A 23 9.49 -8.77 -10.27
CA ARG A 23 8.95 -10.15 -10.31
C ARG A 23 8.04 -10.41 -11.53
N SER A 24 7.55 -9.37 -12.21
CA SER A 24 6.58 -9.47 -13.29
C SER A 24 6.77 -8.38 -14.36
N SER A 25 6.63 -8.76 -15.64
CA SER A 25 6.59 -7.84 -16.78
C SER A 25 5.15 -7.49 -17.22
N ARG A 26 4.15 -7.99 -16.49
CA ARG A 26 2.72 -7.74 -16.74
C ARG A 26 2.45 -6.23 -16.67
N LYS A 27 1.59 -5.75 -17.58
CA LYS A 27 1.14 -4.35 -17.61
C LYS A 27 -0.36 -4.16 -17.45
N GLU A 28 -1.13 -5.24 -17.42
CA GLU A 28 -2.59 -5.19 -17.33
C GLU A 28 -3.06 -5.97 -16.11
N PHE A 29 -3.65 -5.29 -15.14
CA PHE A 29 -4.02 -5.83 -13.85
C PHE A 29 -5.53 -5.82 -13.71
N GLU A 30 -6.11 -7.00 -13.47
CA GLU A 30 -7.55 -7.19 -13.45
C GLU A 30 -8.05 -7.28 -12.01
N GLY A 31 -9.16 -6.62 -11.75
CA GLY A 31 -9.85 -6.66 -10.47
C GLY A 31 -11.33 -6.42 -10.66
N VAL A 32 -12.06 -6.44 -9.55
CA VAL A 32 -13.48 -6.09 -9.54
C VAL A 32 -13.76 -5.06 -8.47
N LEU A 33 -14.67 -4.14 -8.78
CA LEU A 33 -15.43 -3.46 -7.75
C LEU A 33 -16.58 -4.36 -7.35
N LEU A 34 -16.93 -4.32 -6.07
CA LEU A 34 -18.02 -5.09 -5.50
C LEU A 34 -19.08 -4.13 -4.95
N ARG A 35 -20.33 -4.59 -4.90
CA ARG A 35 -21.45 -3.90 -4.28
C ARG A 35 -22.36 -4.91 -3.60
N ASP A 36 -22.94 -4.59 -2.44
CA ASP A 36 -24.03 -5.35 -1.83
C ASP A 36 -25.40 -4.68 -1.95
N ALA A 37 -26.42 -5.36 -1.41
CA ALA A 37 -27.80 -4.88 -1.41
C ALA A 37 -28.04 -3.75 -0.40
N GLU A 38 -27.13 -3.58 0.56
CA GLU A 38 -27.19 -2.57 1.62
C GLU A 38 -26.57 -1.24 1.16
N GLY A 39 -25.90 -1.25 0.00
CA GLY A 39 -25.34 -0.06 -0.65
C GLY A 39 -23.86 0.14 -0.41
N GLY A 40 -23.18 -0.82 0.21
CA GLY A 40 -21.73 -0.80 0.41
C GLY A 40 -20.96 -1.22 -0.82
N TYR A 41 -19.77 -0.66 -1.00
CA TYR A 41 -18.86 -0.93 -2.11
C TYR A 41 -17.47 -1.34 -1.63
N ALA A 42 -16.76 -2.11 -2.46
CA ALA A 42 -15.38 -2.51 -2.17
C ALA A 42 -14.53 -2.69 -3.44
N CYS A 43 -13.22 -2.69 -3.25
CA CYS A 43 -12.24 -3.10 -4.24
C CYS A 43 -11.75 -4.53 -3.92
N LEU A 44 -11.66 -5.39 -4.94
CA LEU A 44 -10.98 -6.68 -4.87
C LEU A 44 -9.97 -6.77 -6.03
N HIS A 45 -8.69 -6.60 -5.69
CA HIS A 45 -7.58 -6.54 -6.65
C HIS A 45 -6.45 -7.48 -6.25
N PRO A 46 -6.47 -8.75 -6.67
CA PRO A 46 -5.42 -9.69 -6.33
C PRO A 46 -4.14 -9.47 -7.14
N TRP A 47 -3.01 -9.72 -6.50
CA TRP A 47 -1.68 -9.78 -7.10
C TRP A 47 -1.10 -11.21 -7.03
N PRO A 48 -1.42 -12.10 -7.97
CA PRO A 48 -0.90 -13.47 -7.97
C PRO A 48 0.63 -13.56 -7.96
N GLU A 49 1.32 -12.63 -8.62
CA GLU A 49 2.78 -12.49 -8.58
C GLU A 49 3.36 -12.20 -7.17
N LEU A 50 2.53 -11.73 -6.24
CA LEU A 50 2.89 -11.49 -4.85
C LEU A 50 2.36 -12.58 -3.90
N GLY A 51 1.66 -13.59 -4.42
CA GLY A 51 1.17 -14.75 -3.65
C GLY A 51 -0.34 -14.83 -3.49
N ASP A 52 -1.10 -13.85 -4.00
CA ASP A 52 -2.57 -13.89 -3.92
C ASP A 52 -3.18 -15.01 -4.79
N PRO A 53 -4.39 -15.49 -4.44
CA PRO A 53 -5.21 -16.25 -5.38
C PRO A 53 -5.52 -15.45 -6.66
N SER A 54 -5.80 -16.15 -7.77
CA SER A 54 -6.31 -15.49 -8.98
C SER A 54 -7.67 -14.83 -8.75
N LEU A 55 -8.01 -13.81 -9.55
CA LEU A 55 -9.31 -13.13 -9.47
C LEU A 55 -10.50 -14.10 -9.53
N GLN A 56 -10.43 -15.10 -10.41
CA GLN A 56 -11.46 -16.14 -10.50
C GLN A 56 -11.61 -16.93 -9.18
N LYS A 57 -10.51 -17.31 -8.53
CA LYS A 57 -10.55 -17.98 -7.22
C LYS A 57 -11.09 -17.06 -6.13
N CYS A 58 -10.81 -15.76 -6.18
CA CYS A 58 -11.41 -14.81 -5.25
C CYS A 58 -12.93 -14.71 -5.44
N LEU A 59 -13.41 -14.66 -6.69
CA LEU A 59 -14.84 -14.63 -7.00
C LEU A 59 -15.58 -15.89 -6.50
N GLU A 60 -14.97 -17.06 -6.67
CA GLU A 60 -15.49 -18.32 -6.12
C GLU A 60 -15.52 -18.31 -4.58
N ASP A 61 -14.48 -17.77 -3.94
CA ASP A 61 -14.36 -17.72 -2.49
C ASP A 61 -15.29 -16.68 -1.83
N LEU A 62 -15.65 -15.59 -2.54
CA LEU A 62 -16.66 -14.60 -2.10
C LEU A 62 -17.99 -15.28 -1.75
N MET A 63 -18.43 -16.23 -2.59
CA MET A 63 -19.67 -16.99 -2.41
C MET A 63 -19.49 -18.22 -1.49
N GLY A 64 -18.25 -18.61 -1.25
CA GLY A 64 -17.85 -19.80 -0.54
C GLY A 64 -17.50 -19.55 0.93
N ALA A 65 -16.35 -20.08 1.33
CA ALA A 65 -15.88 -20.13 2.71
C ALA A 65 -15.10 -18.87 3.14
N ARG A 66 -14.78 -17.95 2.21
CA ARG A 66 -14.05 -16.70 2.47
C ARG A 66 -12.70 -16.99 3.12
N ARG A 67 -11.98 -17.95 2.54
CA ARG A 67 -10.68 -18.46 3.01
C ARG A 67 -9.56 -17.45 2.81
N TRP A 68 -9.64 -16.62 1.77
CA TRP A 68 -8.55 -15.70 1.43
C TRP A 68 -8.67 -14.38 2.20
N PRO A 69 -7.59 -13.88 2.80
CA PRO A 69 -7.60 -12.59 3.49
C PRO A 69 -8.12 -11.46 2.61
N ILE A 70 -7.68 -11.38 1.35
CA ILE A 70 -8.11 -10.36 0.39
C ILE A 70 -9.64 -10.35 0.18
N VAL A 71 -10.28 -11.52 0.21
CA VAL A 71 -11.74 -11.64 0.08
C VAL A 71 -12.43 -11.15 1.36
N ARG A 72 -11.92 -11.53 2.54
CA ARG A 72 -12.48 -11.07 3.82
C ARG A 72 -12.34 -9.55 3.99
N ARG A 73 -11.19 -9.01 3.61
CA ARG A 73 -10.93 -7.56 3.67
C ARG A 73 -11.76 -6.77 2.68
N ALA A 74 -11.99 -7.28 1.47
CA ALA A 74 -12.94 -6.67 0.53
C ALA A 74 -14.38 -6.66 1.09
N LEU A 75 -14.83 -7.74 1.73
CA LEU A 75 -16.14 -7.76 2.40
C LEU A 75 -16.20 -6.80 3.59
N ARG A 76 -15.11 -6.66 4.35
CA ARG A 76 -15.03 -5.69 5.44
C ARG A 76 -15.07 -4.25 4.91
N CYS A 77 -14.37 -3.95 3.82
CA CYS A 77 -14.45 -2.66 3.14
C CYS A 77 -15.90 -2.34 2.75
N MET A 78 -16.60 -3.30 2.16
CA MET A 78 -18.00 -3.17 1.75
C MET A 78 -18.94 -2.88 2.91
N GLU A 79 -18.81 -3.62 4.01
CA GLU A 79 -19.60 -3.42 5.22
C GLU A 79 -19.39 -2.00 5.79
N MET A 80 -18.13 -1.55 5.86
CA MET A 80 -17.79 -0.26 6.44
C MET A 80 -18.19 0.91 5.55
N ASP A 81 -18.00 0.79 4.24
CA ASP A 81 -18.48 1.77 3.27
C ASP A 81 -20.01 1.84 3.25
N GLY A 82 -20.71 0.71 3.29
CA GLY A 82 -22.18 0.66 3.35
C GLY A 82 -22.73 1.32 4.62
N ALA A 83 -22.14 1.00 5.78
CA ALA A 83 -22.48 1.66 7.04
C ALA A 83 -22.27 3.17 6.97
N ALA A 84 -21.14 3.62 6.40
CA ALA A 84 -20.84 5.04 6.25
C ALA A 84 -21.82 5.74 5.30
N ARG A 85 -22.21 5.11 4.19
CA ARG A 85 -23.19 5.67 3.23
C ARG A 85 -24.60 5.80 3.80
N SER A 86 -24.92 5.07 4.86
CA SER A 86 -26.20 5.20 5.57
C SER A 86 -26.25 6.40 6.52
N LEU A 87 -25.10 7.02 6.81
CA LEU A 87 -24.98 8.20 7.66
C LEU A 87 -24.95 9.48 6.81
N PRO A 88 -25.41 10.63 7.36
CA PRO A 88 -25.40 11.89 6.65
C PRO A 88 -23.99 12.50 6.52
N ASP A 89 -23.06 12.11 7.38
CA ASP A 89 -21.72 12.70 7.47
C ASP A 89 -20.72 11.88 6.64
N PRO A 90 -19.92 12.52 5.75
CA PRO A 90 -18.89 11.86 4.97
C PRO A 90 -17.86 11.15 5.85
N LEU A 91 -17.38 10.00 5.37
CA LEU A 91 -16.49 9.12 6.13
C LEU A 91 -15.12 9.73 6.47
N PHE A 92 -14.70 10.73 5.68
CA PHE A 92 -13.45 11.46 5.85
C PHE A 92 -13.62 12.80 6.57
N GLU A 93 -14.86 13.20 6.89
CA GLU A 93 -15.09 14.43 7.65
C GLU A 93 -14.42 14.31 9.03
N ASP A 94 -13.69 15.36 9.43
CA ASP A 94 -12.89 15.42 10.66
C ASP A 94 -11.82 14.33 10.85
N LEU A 95 -11.43 13.60 9.79
CA LEU A 95 -10.38 12.60 9.85
C LEU A 95 -9.07 13.11 9.25
N ASP A 96 -8.07 13.31 10.10
CA ASP A 96 -6.70 13.63 9.65
C ASP A 96 -6.05 12.41 8.98
N ILE A 97 -5.91 12.45 7.65
CA ILE A 97 -5.26 11.39 6.89
C ILE A 97 -3.74 11.60 6.89
N PRO A 98 -2.92 10.60 7.28
CA PRO A 98 -1.47 10.71 7.21
C PRO A 98 -0.98 10.98 5.78
N LEU A 99 0.03 11.83 5.64
CA LEU A 99 0.68 12.11 4.36
C LEU A 99 1.22 10.83 3.70
N SER A 100 1.24 10.80 2.37
CA SER A 100 1.79 9.71 1.58
C SER A 100 3.25 9.97 1.16
N HIS A 101 4.03 8.90 1.03
CA HIS A 101 5.28 8.89 0.28
C HIS A 101 5.00 8.75 -1.23
N ALA A 102 5.98 9.14 -2.05
CA ALA A 102 5.96 8.92 -3.49
C ALA A 102 6.42 7.49 -3.82
N THR A 103 5.57 6.67 -4.46
CA THR A 103 5.98 5.33 -4.93
C THR A 103 6.70 5.41 -6.27
N LEU A 104 7.95 4.94 -6.31
CA LEU A 104 8.83 4.90 -7.47
C LEU A 104 9.20 3.44 -7.80
N PRO A 105 8.62 2.86 -8.87
CA PRO A 105 8.84 1.44 -9.20
C PRO A 105 10.25 1.14 -9.76
N PHE A 106 11.01 2.16 -10.14
CA PHE A 106 12.39 2.04 -10.62
C PHE A 106 13.11 3.40 -10.49
N ARG A 107 14.43 3.37 -10.67
CA ARG A 107 15.30 4.56 -10.69
C ARG A 107 14.94 5.47 -11.87
N ASP A 108 14.36 6.63 -11.58
CA ASP A 108 13.95 7.62 -12.60
C ASP A 108 14.08 9.02 -12.02
N GLU A 109 15.11 9.76 -12.46
CA GLU A 109 15.37 11.10 -11.94
C GLU A 109 14.21 12.08 -12.22
N ALA A 110 13.51 11.92 -13.35
CA ALA A 110 12.39 12.79 -13.70
C ALA A 110 11.19 12.50 -12.78
N ALA A 111 10.95 11.23 -12.42
CA ALA A 111 9.91 10.87 -11.46
C ALA A 111 10.24 11.39 -10.04
N VAL A 112 11.52 11.41 -9.65
CA VAL A 112 11.95 12.03 -8.38
C VAL A 112 11.70 13.54 -8.40
N ALA A 113 12.09 14.22 -9.49
CA ALA A 113 11.85 15.65 -9.65
C ALA A 113 10.35 15.98 -9.55
N GLN A 114 9.51 15.22 -10.25
CA GLN A 114 8.06 15.37 -10.18
C GLN A 114 7.51 15.14 -8.77
N ALA A 115 8.00 14.13 -8.04
CA ALA A 115 7.60 13.88 -6.67
C ALA A 115 7.96 15.05 -5.74
N VAL A 116 9.18 15.58 -5.85
CA VAL A 116 9.62 16.73 -5.05
C VAL A 116 8.82 17.98 -5.39
N GLU A 117 8.57 18.25 -6.68
CA GLU A 117 7.73 19.36 -7.14
C GLU A 117 6.28 19.25 -6.63
N ALA A 118 5.74 18.02 -6.57
CA ALA A 118 4.43 17.75 -5.99
C ALA A 118 4.40 17.81 -4.44
N GLY A 119 5.53 18.06 -3.79
CA GLY A 119 5.62 18.27 -2.34
C GLY A 119 5.95 17.02 -1.51
N PHE A 120 6.28 15.89 -2.13
CA PHE A 120 6.67 14.69 -1.39
C PHE A 120 8.02 14.87 -0.68
N THR A 121 8.07 14.48 0.59
CA THR A 121 9.29 14.51 1.43
C THR A 121 9.93 13.13 1.61
N VAL A 122 9.20 12.07 1.25
CA VAL A 122 9.66 10.68 1.30
C VAL A 122 9.32 10.00 -0.03
N ALA A 123 10.27 9.23 -0.57
CA ALA A 123 10.08 8.38 -1.73
C ALA A 123 10.35 6.90 -1.39
N LYS A 124 9.47 6.01 -1.85
CA LYS A 124 9.68 4.56 -1.80
C LYS A 124 10.23 4.08 -3.14
N LEU A 125 11.45 3.57 -3.15
CA LEU A 125 12.13 3.05 -4.34
C LEU A 125 12.19 1.52 -4.26
N LYS A 126 11.81 0.85 -5.36
CA LYS A 126 12.06 -0.59 -5.50
C LYS A 126 13.53 -0.84 -5.88
N CYS A 127 14.21 -1.69 -5.12
CA CYS A 127 15.65 -1.95 -5.21
C CYS A 127 15.96 -3.45 -5.37
N GLY A 128 17.25 -3.79 -5.51
CA GLY A 128 17.75 -5.17 -5.39
C GLY A 128 18.17 -5.83 -6.70
N LEU A 129 17.84 -5.25 -7.85
CA LEU A 129 18.32 -5.75 -9.15
C LEU A 129 19.81 -5.42 -9.39
N ASP A 130 20.24 -4.25 -8.96
CA ASP A 130 21.62 -3.78 -9.10
C ASP A 130 21.94 -2.79 -7.98
N LEU A 131 22.53 -3.30 -6.91
CA LEU A 131 22.87 -2.54 -5.70
C LEU A 131 23.86 -1.40 -5.98
N ALA A 132 24.80 -1.59 -6.92
CA ALA A 132 25.78 -0.56 -7.25
C ALA A 132 25.10 0.64 -7.91
N ALA A 133 24.21 0.38 -8.87
CA ALA A 133 23.44 1.44 -9.51
C ALA A 133 22.34 2.00 -8.59
N ASP A 134 21.79 1.22 -7.65
CA ASP A 134 20.87 1.73 -6.62
C ASP A 134 21.60 2.76 -5.74
N ARG A 135 22.82 2.45 -5.30
CA ARG A 135 23.64 3.40 -4.52
C ARG A 135 23.98 4.65 -5.32
N ALA A 136 24.49 4.51 -6.54
CA ALA A 136 24.86 5.66 -7.37
C ALA A 136 23.67 6.61 -7.60
N PHE A 137 22.46 6.04 -7.77
CA PHE A 137 21.23 6.80 -7.87
C PHE A 137 20.89 7.53 -6.56
N LEU A 138 20.95 6.84 -5.41
CA LEU A 138 20.68 7.44 -4.11
C LEU A 138 21.67 8.58 -3.77
N ASP A 139 22.95 8.40 -4.10
CA ASP A 139 24.00 9.43 -3.92
C ASP A 139 23.67 10.66 -4.79
N SER A 140 23.42 10.48 -6.10
CA SER A 140 23.06 11.55 -7.04
C SER A 140 21.78 12.29 -6.63
N MET A 141 20.72 11.56 -6.25
CA MET A 141 19.46 12.18 -5.84
C MET A 141 19.58 12.85 -4.47
N GLY A 142 20.42 12.33 -3.59
CA GLY A 142 20.72 12.95 -2.30
C GLY A 142 21.42 14.30 -2.44
N GLU A 143 22.32 14.45 -3.41
CA GLU A 143 22.95 15.75 -3.73
C GLU A 143 21.93 16.75 -4.29
N LYS A 144 21.07 16.31 -5.22
CA LYS A 144 20.06 17.18 -5.86
C LYS A 144 18.91 17.56 -4.93
N TYR A 145 18.48 16.63 -4.09
CA TYR A 145 17.30 16.75 -3.22
C TYR A 145 17.65 16.36 -1.77
N PRO A 146 18.45 17.17 -1.07
CA PRO A 146 19.03 16.78 0.22
C PRO A 146 18.03 16.55 1.35
N ALA A 147 16.81 17.10 1.22
CA ALA A 147 15.71 16.94 2.16
C ALA A 147 14.89 15.65 1.93
N LEU A 148 14.99 15.02 0.75
CA LEU A 148 14.22 13.83 0.42
C LEU A 148 14.74 12.61 1.21
N LYS A 149 13.81 11.87 1.82
CA LYS A 149 14.10 10.60 2.50
C LYS A 149 13.66 9.41 1.65
N TRP A 150 14.27 8.26 1.90
CA TRP A 150 14.10 7.05 1.11
C TRP A 150 13.57 5.88 1.93
N ARG A 151 12.64 5.13 1.35
CA ARG A 151 12.23 3.80 1.79
C ARG A 151 12.62 2.83 0.68
N LEU A 152 13.43 1.84 1.00
CA LEU A 152 13.99 0.95 -0.02
C LEU A 152 13.31 -0.40 0.07
N ASP A 153 12.60 -0.79 -0.96
CA ASP A 153 11.80 -2.01 -1.00
C ASP A 153 12.44 -3.06 -1.89
N PHE A 154 12.84 -4.17 -1.27
CA PHE A 154 13.52 -5.28 -1.94
C PHE A 154 12.56 -6.41 -2.29
N ASN A 155 11.31 -6.42 -1.79
CA ASN A 155 10.36 -7.53 -2.01
C ASN A 155 11.02 -8.91 -1.83
N GLU A 156 11.82 -9.09 -0.78
CA GLU A 156 12.58 -10.29 -0.42
C GLU A 156 13.64 -10.75 -1.44
N THR A 157 14.00 -9.95 -2.45
CA THR A 157 14.94 -10.38 -3.50
C THR A 157 16.42 -10.17 -3.16
N GLY A 158 16.75 -9.52 -2.05
CA GLY A 158 18.14 -9.29 -1.65
C GLY A 158 18.75 -10.47 -0.88
N ASP A 159 20.07 -10.41 -0.73
CA ASP A 159 20.83 -11.27 0.19
C ASP A 159 21.29 -10.47 1.42
N ALA A 160 21.13 -11.03 2.61
CA ALA A 160 21.41 -10.31 3.86
C ALA A 160 22.89 -9.91 4.01
N ASP A 161 23.82 -10.77 3.60
CA ASP A 161 25.26 -10.50 3.74
C ASP A 161 25.73 -9.48 2.70
N GLU A 162 25.22 -9.58 1.48
CA GLU A 162 25.45 -8.57 0.43
C GLU A 162 24.89 -7.20 0.81
N LEU A 163 23.67 -7.16 1.33
CA LEU A 163 23.04 -5.92 1.81
C LEU A 163 23.80 -5.31 2.99
N ALA A 164 24.28 -6.12 3.93
CA ALA A 164 25.07 -5.61 5.05
C ALA A 164 26.37 -4.94 4.56
N LYS A 165 27.08 -5.56 3.61
CA LYS A 165 28.27 -4.95 2.96
C LYS A 165 27.90 -3.68 2.20
N TRP A 166 26.80 -3.71 1.48
CA TRP A 166 26.31 -2.57 0.70
C TRP A 166 25.99 -1.36 1.59
N ILE A 167 25.23 -1.56 2.68
CA ILE A 167 24.87 -0.52 3.65
C ILE A 167 26.10 0.05 4.35
N THR A 168 27.01 -0.83 4.80
CA THR A 168 28.22 -0.39 5.52
C THR A 168 29.19 0.37 4.62
N ALA A 169 29.14 0.13 3.30
CA ALA A 169 29.92 0.88 2.34
C ALA A 169 29.33 2.26 1.99
N MET A 170 28.06 2.54 2.31
CA MET A 170 27.41 3.83 2.04
C MET A 170 28.06 4.98 2.82
N THR A 171 27.97 6.18 2.26
CA THR A 171 28.33 7.39 3.02
C THR A 171 27.38 7.58 4.19
N VAL A 172 27.83 8.26 5.25
CA VAL A 172 26.98 8.59 6.41
C VAL A 172 25.78 9.42 5.97
N GLU A 173 25.98 10.32 5.02
CA GLU A 173 24.94 11.19 4.48
C GLU A 173 23.84 10.39 3.77
N THR A 174 24.19 9.56 2.79
CA THR A 174 23.22 8.71 2.06
C THR A 174 22.49 7.78 3.01
N ARG A 175 23.22 7.12 3.92
CA ARG A 175 22.61 6.24 4.92
C ARG A 175 21.62 6.97 5.83
N SER A 176 21.92 8.20 6.25
CA SER A 176 21.03 9.01 7.11
C SER A 176 19.72 9.45 6.43
N ARG A 177 19.63 9.29 5.09
CA ARG A 177 18.42 9.58 4.32
C ARG A 177 17.50 8.37 4.16
N ILE A 178 17.94 7.17 4.52
CA ILE A 178 17.13 5.95 4.42
C ILE A 178 16.32 5.78 5.72
N GLU A 179 14.99 5.81 5.62
CA GLU A 179 14.09 5.59 6.76
C GLU A 179 14.02 4.13 7.19
N PHE A 180 13.99 3.22 6.20
CA PHE A 180 14.03 1.78 6.40
C PHE A 180 14.31 1.00 5.11
N LEU A 181 14.68 -0.27 5.28
CA LEU A 181 14.66 -1.29 4.24
C LEU A 181 13.43 -2.19 4.44
N GLU A 182 12.57 -2.27 3.43
CA GLU A 182 11.36 -3.09 3.42
C GLU A 182 11.65 -4.44 2.77
N ASP A 183 11.31 -5.51 3.50
CA ASP A 183 11.53 -6.91 3.11
C ASP A 183 12.89 -7.13 2.41
N PRO A 184 14.03 -6.83 3.07
CA PRO A 184 15.36 -6.82 2.45
C PRO A 184 15.74 -8.15 1.80
N CYS A 185 15.34 -9.26 2.42
CA CYS A 185 15.53 -10.64 1.98
C CYS A 185 14.39 -11.49 2.56
N GLU A 186 14.28 -12.76 2.15
CA GLU A 186 13.37 -13.73 2.78
C GLU A 186 13.46 -13.65 4.31
N PHE A 187 12.30 -13.68 4.97
CA PHE A 187 12.23 -13.46 6.40
C PHE A 187 12.99 -14.54 7.18
N SER A 188 13.89 -14.08 8.04
CA SER A 188 14.55 -14.92 9.03
C SER A 188 14.92 -14.04 10.21
N GLY A 189 14.32 -14.30 11.37
CA GLY A 189 14.53 -13.47 12.56
C GLY A 189 16.02 -13.36 12.95
N THR A 190 16.84 -14.38 12.69
CA THR A 190 18.28 -14.30 12.93
C THR A 190 18.98 -13.41 11.90
N LYS A 191 18.71 -13.60 10.60
CA LYS A 191 19.34 -12.79 9.53
C LYS A 191 18.95 -11.32 9.64
N TRP A 192 17.68 -11.02 9.87
CA TRP A 192 17.17 -9.65 10.00
C TRP A 192 17.75 -8.93 11.23
N ARG A 193 17.83 -9.61 12.39
CA ARG A 193 18.49 -9.03 13.58
C ARG A 193 19.96 -8.70 13.31
N GLU A 194 20.67 -9.59 12.64
CA GLU A 194 22.09 -9.37 12.33
C GLU A 194 22.27 -8.26 11.28
N LEU A 195 21.45 -8.22 10.23
CA LEU A 195 21.42 -7.13 9.24
C LEU A 195 21.17 -5.77 9.92
N TYR A 196 20.17 -5.68 10.80
CA TYR A 196 19.89 -4.47 11.56
C TYR A 196 21.07 -4.07 12.45
N LYS A 197 21.70 -5.02 13.13
CA LYS A 197 22.86 -4.77 14.00
C LYS A 197 24.06 -4.20 13.23
N GLN A 198 24.31 -4.70 12.02
CA GLN A 198 25.42 -4.26 11.17
C GLN A 198 25.13 -2.92 10.47
N GLY A 199 23.94 -2.78 9.88
CA GLY A 199 23.58 -1.62 9.07
C GLY A 199 23.04 -0.42 9.86
N ARG A 200 22.35 -0.68 10.98
CA ARG A 200 21.62 0.30 11.81
C ARG A 200 20.56 1.11 11.07
N ILE A 201 20.18 0.68 9.87
CA ILE A 201 18.99 1.16 9.16
C ILE A 201 17.80 0.34 9.65
N PRO A 202 16.68 0.96 10.08
CA PRO A 202 15.48 0.24 10.47
C PRO A 202 15.01 -0.73 9.39
N LEU A 203 14.47 -1.87 9.79
CA LEU A 203 13.84 -2.82 8.88
C LEU A 203 12.32 -2.70 8.95
N ALA A 204 11.66 -2.82 7.80
CA ALA A 204 10.21 -2.88 7.68
C ALA A 204 9.79 -4.27 7.20
N VAL A 205 8.79 -4.84 7.87
CA VAL A 205 8.14 -6.07 7.40
C VAL A 205 6.84 -5.73 6.67
N ASP A 206 6.68 -6.31 5.49
CA ASP A 206 5.46 -6.23 4.68
C ASP A 206 4.84 -7.63 4.52
N ARG A 207 5.52 -8.57 3.85
CA ARG A 207 4.93 -9.87 3.49
C ARG A 207 4.64 -10.82 4.66
N GLU A 208 5.50 -10.81 5.68
CA GLU A 208 5.41 -11.69 6.86
C GLU A 208 4.89 -10.93 8.09
N ALA A 209 4.14 -9.83 7.88
CA ALA A 209 3.59 -9.03 8.97
C ALA A 209 2.68 -9.89 9.87
N ALA A 210 3.04 -9.98 11.15
CA ALA A 210 2.33 -10.77 12.13
C ALA A 210 2.40 -10.14 13.52
N PRO A 211 1.39 -10.38 14.40
CA PRO A 211 1.35 -9.76 15.73
C PRO A 211 2.56 -10.07 16.63
N ASN A 212 3.24 -11.18 16.41
CA ASN A 212 4.36 -11.63 17.22
C ASN A 212 5.74 -11.27 16.67
N LEU A 213 5.83 -10.59 15.52
CA LEU A 213 7.11 -10.27 14.87
C LEU A 213 7.77 -9.05 15.53
N ALA A 214 9.01 -9.21 15.98
CA ALA A 214 9.75 -8.17 16.71
C ALA A 214 11.07 -7.76 16.01
N GLU A 215 11.49 -8.48 14.99
CA GLU A 215 12.77 -8.27 14.29
C GLU A 215 12.78 -7.07 13.35
N ALA A 216 11.59 -6.58 12.97
CA ALA A 216 11.40 -5.34 12.23
C ALA A 216 11.05 -4.18 13.17
N GLN A 217 11.49 -2.96 12.84
CA GLN A 217 11.16 -1.74 13.59
C GLN A 217 9.94 -1.03 13.02
N VAL A 218 9.54 -1.40 11.80
CA VAL A 218 8.39 -0.86 11.09
C VAL A 218 7.53 -2.01 10.60
N MET A 219 6.21 -1.87 10.71
CA MET A 219 5.24 -2.78 10.13
C MET A 219 4.50 -2.06 9.00
N VAL A 220 4.55 -2.63 7.80
CA VAL A 220 3.81 -2.16 6.64
C VAL A 220 2.46 -2.87 6.63
N LEU A 221 1.38 -2.11 6.63
CA LEU A 221 0.02 -2.64 6.63
C LEU A 221 -0.67 -2.31 5.32
N LYS A 222 -1.32 -3.30 4.71
CA LYS A 222 -2.12 -3.18 3.50
C LYS A 222 -3.56 -3.54 3.82
N PRO A 223 -4.46 -2.58 4.01
CA PRO A 223 -5.85 -2.85 4.39
C PRO A 223 -6.63 -3.77 3.45
N ALA A 224 -6.15 -3.94 2.21
CA ALA A 224 -6.65 -4.89 1.23
C ALA A 224 -6.44 -6.37 1.62
N ILE A 225 -5.45 -6.69 2.46
CA ILE A 225 -5.12 -8.08 2.85
C ILE A 225 -4.91 -8.27 4.36
N ASP A 226 -4.47 -7.22 5.05
CA ASP A 226 -4.13 -7.24 6.48
C ASP A 226 -5.31 -6.82 7.36
N GLU A 227 -5.25 -7.19 8.64
CA GLU A 227 -6.15 -6.71 9.69
C GLU A 227 -5.50 -5.52 10.43
N PRO A 228 -5.75 -4.26 10.04
CA PRO A 228 -4.91 -3.13 10.46
C PRO A 228 -4.95 -2.87 11.96
N TRP A 229 -6.11 -3.15 12.59
CA TRP A 229 -6.29 -2.97 14.03
C TRP A 229 -5.51 -3.98 14.86
N LEU A 230 -5.59 -5.26 14.51
CA LEU A 230 -4.85 -6.34 15.19
C LEU A 230 -3.35 -6.10 15.12
N LEU A 231 -2.86 -5.75 13.92
CA LEU A 231 -1.46 -5.51 13.69
C LEU A 231 -0.99 -4.17 14.27
N GLY A 232 -1.83 -3.13 14.24
CA GLY A 232 -1.54 -1.85 14.87
C GLY A 232 -1.42 -1.93 16.39
N GLU A 233 -2.31 -2.65 17.05
CA GLU A 233 -2.22 -2.92 18.50
C GLU A 233 -0.91 -3.66 18.83
N ALA A 234 -0.61 -4.73 18.10
CA ALA A 234 0.62 -5.48 18.28
C ALA A 234 1.90 -4.65 18.06
N ALA A 235 1.88 -3.78 17.05
CA ALA A 235 2.98 -2.87 16.74
C ALA A 235 3.18 -1.84 17.87
N MET A 236 2.10 -1.28 18.40
CA MET A 236 2.15 -0.35 19.53
C MET A 236 2.75 -1.00 20.78
N GLU A 237 2.31 -2.21 21.14
CA GLU A 237 2.87 -2.97 22.27
C GLU A 237 4.38 -3.24 22.14
N ARG A 238 4.88 -3.35 20.91
CA ARG A 238 6.30 -3.61 20.60
C ARG A 238 7.12 -2.36 20.37
N GLY A 239 6.51 -1.17 20.43
CA GLY A 239 7.18 0.09 20.11
C GLY A 239 7.64 0.16 18.65
N GLN A 240 6.96 -0.55 17.74
CA GLN A 240 7.17 -0.45 16.30
C GLN A 240 6.43 0.76 15.73
N ARG A 241 6.89 1.25 14.57
CA ARG A 241 6.14 2.23 13.77
C ARG A 241 5.25 1.51 12.76
N VAL A 242 4.15 2.13 12.35
CA VAL A 242 3.28 1.62 11.30
C VAL A 242 3.32 2.52 10.07
N VAL A 243 3.36 1.89 8.89
CA VAL A 243 3.17 2.53 7.59
C VAL A 243 2.01 1.83 6.90
N VAL A 244 0.91 2.55 6.65
CA VAL A 244 -0.20 1.99 5.86
C VAL A 244 0.05 2.25 4.39
N THR A 245 -0.15 1.25 3.53
CA THR A 245 -0.01 1.39 2.08
C THR A 245 -1.26 0.90 1.36
N SER A 246 -1.57 1.51 0.22
CA SER A 246 -2.47 0.93 -0.77
C SER A 246 -1.86 -0.32 -1.38
N TYR A 247 -2.66 -1.13 -2.07
CA TYR A 247 -2.19 -2.39 -2.63
C TYR A 247 -1.84 -2.27 -4.12
N MET A 248 -1.39 -1.07 -4.56
CA MET A 248 -1.29 -0.72 -5.98
C MET A 248 -2.57 -1.04 -6.76
N ASP A 249 -3.71 -0.85 -6.11
CA ASP A 249 -5.03 -1.27 -6.56
C ASP A 249 -5.86 -0.08 -7.07
N HIS A 250 -7.11 -0.35 -7.41
CA HIS A 250 -8.05 0.64 -7.94
C HIS A 250 -8.17 1.86 -7.01
N PRO A 251 -8.43 3.08 -7.52
CA PRO A 251 -8.59 4.28 -6.69
C PRO A 251 -9.56 4.13 -5.50
N PHE A 252 -10.60 3.31 -5.65
CA PHE A 252 -11.50 2.95 -4.55
C PHE A 252 -10.79 2.20 -3.39
N GLY A 253 -9.88 1.27 -3.71
CA GLY A 253 -9.04 0.58 -2.71
C GLY A 253 -8.01 1.52 -2.07
N GLN A 254 -7.48 2.48 -2.83
CA GLN A 254 -6.64 3.55 -2.29
C GLN A 254 -7.38 4.44 -1.27
N ALA A 255 -8.65 4.76 -1.55
CA ALA A 255 -9.50 5.47 -0.58
C ALA A 255 -9.74 4.65 0.70
N PHE A 256 -9.97 3.34 0.58
CA PHE A 256 -10.09 2.47 1.74
C PHE A 256 -8.80 2.42 2.57
N ALA A 257 -7.64 2.34 1.92
CA ALA A 257 -6.34 2.39 2.59
C ALA A 257 -6.12 3.73 3.32
N ALA A 258 -6.48 4.85 2.70
CA ALA A 258 -6.38 6.17 3.31
C ALA A 258 -7.26 6.29 4.56
N TRP A 259 -8.51 5.85 4.46
CA TRP A 259 -9.44 5.88 5.58
C TRP A 259 -9.00 4.99 6.76
N GLU A 260 -8.56 3.74 6.50
CA GLU A 260 -8.02 2.87 7.55
C GLU A 260 -6.75 3.48 8.19
N ALA A 261 -5.91 4.17 7.41
CA ALA A 261 -4.75 4.88 7.95
C ALA A 261 -5.13 6.01 8.90
N GLY A 262 -6.10 6.85 8.52
CA GLY A 262 -6.63 7.91 9.39
C GLY A 262 -7.26 7.35 10.66
N ARG A 263 -8.08 6.30 10.54
CA ARG A 263 -8.70 5.64 11.71
C ARG A 263 -7.66 5.03 12.66
N LEU A 264 -6.63 4.41 12.11
CA LEU A 264 -5.56 3.84 12.91
C LEU A 264 -4.74 4.92 13.61
N ALA A 265 -4.47 6.05 12.93
CA ALA A 265 -3.78 7.20 13.50
C ALA A 265 -4.59 7.88 14.62
N LEU A 266 -5.91 8.01 14.44
CA LEU A 266 -6.82 8.52 15.46
C LEU A 266 -6.86 7.62 16.70
N GLN A 267 -6.92 6.31 16.48
CA GLN A 267 -6.99 5.34 17.57
C GLN A 267 -5.67 5.19 18.34
N PHE A 268 -4.54 5.21 17.61
CA PHE A 268 -3.21 5.00 18.16
C PHE A 268 -2.32 6.21 17.84
N PRO A 269 -2.49 7.34 18.55
CA PRO A 269 -1.75 8.57 18.27
C PRO A 269 -0.23 8.35 18.30
N GLY A 270 0.45 8.75 17.23
CA GLY A 270 1.91 8.63 17.08
C GLY A 270 2.40 7.28 16.54
N LEU A 271 1.52 6.29 16.36
CA LEU A 271 1.89 4.98 15.80
C LEU A 271 2.11 5.05 14.28
N VAL A 272 1.18 5.70 13.58
CA VAL A 272 1.14 5.75 12.12
C VAL A 272 1.98 6.93 11.62
N GLY A 273 2.99 6.64 10.81
CA GLY A 273 3.84 7.67 10.18
C GLY A 273 3.34 8.08 8.80
N ILE A 274 4.24 8.62 7.97
CA ILE A 274 3.97 8.85 6.54
C ILE A 274 3.62 7.49 5.88
N CYS A 275 2.50 7.44 5.18
CA CYS A 275 1.90 6.27 4.56
C CYS A 275 2.29 6.13 3.08
N GLY A 276 1.71 5.18 2.34
CA GLY A 276 1.86 4.96 0.89
C GLY A 276 0.51 4.76 0.22
N LEU A 277 -0.35 5.78 0.31
CA LEU A 277 -1.78 5.66 0.06
C LEU A 277 -2.15 5.81 -1.42
N GLN A 278 -1.34 6.56 -2.19
CA GLN A 278 -1.66 6.92 -3.57
C GLN A 278 -0.68 6.29 -4.56
N THR A 279 -1.22 5.44 -5.44
CA THR A 279 -0.48 4.69 -6.47
C THR A 279 -1.14 4.80 -7.85
N HIS A 280 -2.23 5.57 -7.99
CA HIS A 280 -2.96 5.76 -9.24
C HIS A 280 -2.10 6.36 -10.36
N HIS A 281 -1.07 7.15 -10.05
CA HIS A 281 -0.13 7.73 -11.04
C HIS A 281 0.66 6.68 -11.83
N LEU A 282 0.77 5.45 -11.29
CA LEU A 282 1.46 4.34 -11.93
C LEU A 282 0.67 3.77 -13.14
N PHE A 283 -0.62 4.09 -13.23
CA PHE A 283 -1.54 3.56 -14.24
C PHE A 283 -1.96 4.63 -15.26
N GLU A 284 -2.48 4.17 -16.40
CA GLU A 284 -3.20 5.02 -17.35
C GLU A 284 -4.43 5.63 -16.66
N PRO A 285 -4.70 6.94 -16.82
CA PRO A 285 -5.77 7.61 -16.11
C PRO A 285 -7.15 7.14 -16.60
N ASP A 286 -8.08 7.05 -15.67
CA ASP A 286 -9.50 6.83 -15.90
C ASP A 286 -10.35 7.78 -15.05
N ALA A 287 -11.67 7.69 -15.15
CA ALA A 287 -12.58 8.57 -14.40
C ALA A 287 -12.43 8.44 -12.87
N PHE A 288 -12.05 7.27 -12.36
CA PHE A 288 -11.80 7.08 -10.92
C PHE A 288 -10.47 7.73 -10.49
N THR A 289 -9.46 7.67 -11.34
CA THR A 289 -8.17 8.34 -11.14
C THR A 289 -8.35 9.85 -11.12
N GLU A 290 -9.11 10.39 -12.07
CA GLU A 290 -9.44 11.82 -12.13
C GLU A 290 -10.21 12.28 -10.88
N ALA A 291 -11.13 11.46 -10.38
CA ALA A 291 -11.90 11.77 -9.17
C ALA A 291 -11.06 11.71 -7.87
N LEU A 292 -9.97 10.93 -7.86
CA LEU A 292 -9.01 10.90 -6.74
C LEU A 292 -8.05 12.11 -6.78
N GLY A 293 -7.96 12.79 -7.92
CA GLY A 293 -7.22 14.03 -8.09
C GLY A 293 -5.74 13.83 -8.45
N SER A 294 -4.94 14.85 -8.13
CA SER A 294 -3.51 14.86 -8.48
C SER A 294 -2.69 13.96 -7.55
N TRP A 295 -1.55 13.48 -8.06
CA TRP A 295 -0.58 12.74 -7.26
C TRP A 295 0.21 13.69 -6.35
N THR A 296 -0.20 13.77 -5.10
CA THR A 296 0.33 14.64 -4.04
C THR A 296 0.54 13.86 -2.74
N PRO A 297 1.32 14.36 -1.76
CA PRO A 297 1.42 13.70 -0.46
C PRO A 297 0.11 13.75 0.34
N GLU A 298 -0.69 14.80 0.16
CA GLU A 298 -2.00 14.93 0.81
C GLU A 298 -3.06 14.10 0.08
N PHE A 299 -3.80 13.31 0.85
CA PHE A 299 -4.92 12.54 0.33
C PHE A 299 -6.18 13.40 0.29
N HIS A 300 -6.76 13.55 -0.90
CA HIS A 300 -8.01 14.26 -1.10
C HIS A 300 -9.13 13.26 -1.28
N ALA A 301 -10.13 13.31 -0.38
CA ALA A 301 -11.26 12.41 -0.43
C ALA A 301 -12.06 12.63 -1.74
N PRO A 302 -12.35 11.56 -2.51
CA PRO A 302 -13.23 11.62 -3.67
C PRO A 302 -14.65 12.08 -3.26
N PRO A 303 -15.37 12.82 -4.12
CA PRO A 303 -16.70 13.31 -3.79
C PRO A 303 -17.71 12.17 -3.61
N GLY A 304 -18.63 12.33 -2.65
CA GLY A 304 -19.71 11.37 -2.37
C GLY A 304 -19.75 10.93 -0.91
N ASN A 305 -20.59 9.94 -0.62
CA ASN A 305 -20.71 9.34 0.71
C ASN A 305 -19.81 8.12 0.87
N GLY A 306 -19.57 7.69 2.11
CA GLY A 306 -18.65 6.58 2.38
C GLY A 306 -17.25 6.88 1.85
N LEU A 307 -16.69 5.97 1.06
CA LEU A 307 -15.40 6.15 0.39
C LEU A 307 -15.47 7.04 -0.87
N GLY A 308 -16.65 7.62 -1.18
CA GLY A 308 -16.89 8.51 -2.31
C GLY A 308 -17.20 7.79 -3.62
N PHE A 309 -16.99 8.50 -4.74
CA PHE A 309 -17.21 8.06 -6.13
C PHE A 309 -18.67 7.77 -6.53
N ASP A 310 -19.66 8.30 -5.80
CA ASP A 310 -21.08 7.99 -5.94
C ASP A 310 -21.55 8.05 -7.41
N ALA A 311 -21.29 9.19 -8.08
CA ALA A 311 -21.71 9.42 -9.45
C ALA A 311 -21.06 8.47 -10.48
N LEU A 312 -19.90 7.87 -10.16
CA LEU A 312 -19.24 6.87 -11.01
C LEU A 312 -19.81 5.48 -10.72
N LEU A 313 -19.93 5.11 -9.44
CA LEU A 313 -20.42 3.81 -8.99
C LEU A 313 -21.86 3.53 -9.43
N GLU A 314 -22.72 4.55 -9.40
CA GLU A 314 -24.13 4.45 -9.85
C GLU A 314 -24.27 4.08 -11.32
N LYS A 315 -23.30 4.46 -12.16
CA LYS A 315 -23.35 4.26 -13.61
C LYS A 315 -22.78 2.92 -14.07
N LEU A 316 -22.13 2.17 -13.16
CA LEU A 316 -21.47 0.93 -13.53
C LEU A 316 -22.50 -0.16 -13.88
N PRO A 317 -22.26 -0.95 -14.94
CA PRO A 317 -23.12 -2.07 -15.32
C PRO A 317 -22.84 -3.29 -14.42
N TRP A 318 -23.34 -3.24 -13.18
CA TRP A 318 -23.19 -4.27 -12.16
C TRP A 318 -23.72 -5.63 -12.62
N LYS A 319 -22.90 -6.68 -12.44
CA LYS A 319 -23.28 -8.08 -12.69
C LYS A 319 -23.37 -8.82 -11.37
N ARG A 320 -24.35 -9.70 -11.22
CA ARG A 320 -24.44 -10.54 -10.01
C ARG A 320 -23.24 -11.49 -9.96
N VAL A 321 -22.62 -11.66 -8.79
CA VAL A 321 -21.61 -12.70 -8.60
C VAL A 321 -22.26 -14.07 -8.89
N PRO A 322 -21.64 -14.92 -9.74
CA PRO A 322 -22.24 -16.18 -10.17
C PRO A 322 -22.65 -17.14 -9.05
#